data_AF-A0A950ACM3-F1
#
_entry.id   AF-A0A950ACM3-F1
#
_cell.length_a   1.000
_cell.length_b   1.000
_cell.length_c   1.000
_cell.angle_alpha   90.00
_cell.angle_beta   90.00
_cell.angle_gamma   90.00
#
_symmetry.space_group_name_H-M   'P 1'
#
loop_
_entity.id
_entity.type
_entity.pdbx_description
1 polymer ?
#
loop_
_entity_poly.entity_id
_entity_poly.type
_entity_poly.pdbx_seq_one_letter_code
_entity_poly.pdbx_strand_id
1 'polypeptide(L)'
;MVVALAGGAVALVPRSSGQSPGAAAPTCKPANNQRLPLAKGLTIYDAPNPVTATSQLTVFGQLAGVRKGVHRCGISVVLWRKFPNQKGFSAVARTATNAAGTYSYAMAPDTVATNRDWRVTVRGLQSRIVVQRVRPLITLATTATFAVAGDTETLSGQLEPGSVGQVVTLQRRVGPRWVTASMIKLKRGATFQVARTFTAGRTEQWRAMVPTTVHNLGAESPTVQIKIAPLTGIHKIRHIVVIMQENRSFDSYFGTYPGADGIPAGVCVPDPANGGCVAPFHDPSDVNYGGPHSMGNAVADIDSGRMDGFVAQAEQGMNCSSQDPNCSACTETSHTTSSLPSCVDVMGYHDAREIPNYWTYGQDYVLQDHMFEPNDSWSLPAHLYMVSEWSAFCTNPLDPSSCRGDGQNPNPDSTLNSLGSTPNNGQLLYAWTDITYLLHQQNVPWAYYVFQGTEPDCENDAAMSCAPVQQGPQTPGIWNPLPSFTDVSQDGQLGDIQSLTSFFSAAKNGTLPAVSWIDPNGTVSEHPPATVSAGQTYVTGLINAIMQSPDWSSTAIFLSWDDWGGFYDNVTPPGVDQYGYGLRVPAIVISPYARQGFIDHQTLSHDAYLKFIEDDFLGGARLDPLTDG
;
A
#
# COMPACT_ATOMS: atom_id res chain seq x y z
N MET A 1 -18.62 -35.22 9.46
CA MET A 1 -18.24 -36.61 9.73
C MET A 1 -16.86 -36.83 9.14
N VAL A 2 -15.93 -37.35 9.96
CA VAL A 2 -14.46 -37.37 9.81
C VAL A 2 -13.79 -36.02 10.08
N VAL A 3 -13.20 -35.94 11.27
CA VAL A 3 -12.57 -34.80 11.94
C VAL A 3 -11.06 -35.05 11.95
N ALA A 4 -10.25 -34.09 11.51
CA ALA A 4 -8.80 -34.09 11.70
C ALA A 4 -8.46 -33.17 12.88
N LEU A 5 -7.92 -33.75 13.96
CA LEU A 5 -7.55 -33.08 15.20
C LEU A 5 -6.17 -32.41 15.06
N ALA A 6 -6.12 -31.08 15.05
CA ALA A 6 -4.92 -30.30 15.32
C ALA A 6 -4.95 -29.83 16.78
N GLY A 7 -4.06 -30.38 17.61
CA GLY A 7 -3.90 -29.98 19.01
C GLY A 7 -3.03 -28.73 19.14
N GLY A 8 -3.66 -27.56 19.29
CA GLY A 8 -3.02 -26.35 19.78
C GLY A 8 -3.07 -26.30 21.30
N ALA A 9 -1.91 -26.34 21.96
CA ALA A 9 -1.82 -26.13 23.41
C ALA A 9 -1.67 -24.64 23.69
N VAL A 10 -2.77 -24.03 24.16
CA VAL A 10 -2.80 -22.72 24.81
C VAL A 10 -2.11 -22.84 26.17
N ALA A 11 -0.99 -22.15 26.36
CA ALA A 11 -0.36 -22.02 27.66
C ALA A 11 -0.99 -20.83 28.41
N LEU A 12 -1.76 -21.14 29.45
CA LEU A 12 -2.25 -20.19 30.46
C LEU A 12 -1.09 -19.40 31.06
N VAL A 13 -1.16 -18.07 30.98
CA VAL A 13 -0.29 -17.13 31.70
C VAL A 13 -0.71 -17.13 33.18
N PRO A 14 0.16 -17.48 34.14
CA PRO A 14 -0.11 -17.18 35.54
C PRO A 14 0.22 -15.72 35.83
N ARG A 15 -0.71 -15.03 36.50
CA ARG A 15 -0.54 -13.72 37.14
C ARG A 15 0.81 -13.60 37.84
N SER A 16 1.53 -12.52 37.56
CA SER A 16 2.73 -12.11 38.26
C SER A 16 2.40 -11.74 39.72
N SER A 17 2.71 -12.61 40.67
CA SER A 17 2.94 -12.19 42.04
C SER A 17 4.29 -11.49 42.08
N GLY A 18 4.26 -10.17 42.29
CA GLY A 18 5.45 -9.36 42.51
C GLY A 18 6.30 -9.93 43.64
N GLN A 19 7.46 -10.46 43.29
CA GLN A 19 8.60 -10.66 44.17
C GLN A 19 9.85 -10.63 43.29
N SER A 20 10.66 -9.59 43.46
CA SER A 20 12.01 -9.52 42.88
C SER A 20 12.80 -10.79 43.25
N PRO A 21 13.36 -11.56 42.32
CA PRO A 21 14.28 -12.62 42.69
C PRO A 21 15.69 -12.02 42.82
N GLY A 22 15.87 -11.17 43.82
CA GLY A 22 17.15 -11.00 44.50
C GLY A 22 17.41 -12.22 45.38
N ALA A 23 17.49 -13.41 44.78
CA ALA A 23 17.90 -14.62 45.48
C ALA A 23 19.36 -14.90 45.10
N ALA A 24 20.28 -14.44 45.94
CA ALA A 24 21.67 -14.84 45.87
C ALA A 24 21.74 -16.38 45.79
N ALA A 25 22.36 -16.90 44.73
CA ALA A 25 22.73 -18.30 44.65
C ALA A 25 23.41 -18.71 45.98
N PRO A 26 23.13 -19.90 46.55
CA PRO A 26 23.74 -20.31 47.80
C PRO A 26 25.26 -20.18 47.68
N THR A 27 25.84 -19.33 48.53
CA THR A 27 27.26 -18.97 48.50
C THR A 27 28.09 -20.20 48.84
N CYS A 28 28.49 -20.92 47.78
CA CYS A 28 29.39 -22.04 47.92
C CYS A 28 30.77 -21.54 48.37
N LYS A 29 31.19 -21.95 49.57
CA LYS A 29 32.55 -21.70 50.05
C LYS A 29 33.54 -22.47 49.16
N PRO A 30 34.55 -21.80 48.56
CA PRO A 30 35.53 -22.45 47.72
C PRO A 30 36.32 -23.50 48.51
N ALA A 31 36.54 -24.68 47.91
CA ALA A 31 37.33 -25.74 48.53
C ALA A 31 38.83 -25.37 48.55
N ASN A 32 39.34 -25.04 49.74
CA ASN A 32 40.78 -24.86 49.99
C ASN A 32 41.51 -26.21 50.03
N ASN A 33 42.60 -26.29 49.26
CA ASN A 33 43.64 -27.34 49.29
C ASN A 33 43.19 -28.81 49.37
N GLN A 34 42.59 -29.31 48.29
CA GLN A 34 42.38 -30.75 48.12
C GLN A 34 43.42 -31.36 47.15
N ARG A 35 44.06 -32.47 47.56
CA ARG A 35 45.06 -33.21 46.76
C ARG A 35 44.42 -33.77 45.48
N LEU A 36 45.12 -33.64 44.35
CA LEU A 36 44.69 -34.11 43.03
C LEU A 36 44.82 -35.64 42.87
N PRO A 37 44.02 -36.29 42.00
CA PRO A 37 42.91 -35.75 41.20
C PRO A 37 41.55 -35.74 41.95
N LEU A 38 40.72 -34.72 41.67
CA LEU A 38 39.44 -34.46 42.37
C LEU A 38 38.25 -35.28 41.83
N ALA A 39 38.31 -35.69 40.57
CA ALA A 39 37.28 -36.45 39.87
C ALA A 39 37.92 -37.38 38.83
N LYS A 40 37.19 -38.42 38.40
CA LYS A 40 37.65 -39.35 37.35
C LYS A 40 37.52 -38.79 35.94
N GLY A 41 36.65 -37.80 35.71
CA GLY A 41 36.47 -37.20 34.40
C GLY A 41 35.73 -35.85 34.42
N LEU A 42 35.69 -35.20 33.26
CA LEU A 42 35.05 -33.91 33.03
C LEU A 42 34.29 -33.97 31.71
N THR A 43 32.98 -33.79 31.76
CA THR A 43 32.11 -33.79 30.57
C THR A 43 31.89 -32.38 30.07
N ILE A 44 31.58 -32.23 28.77
CA ILE A 44 31.24 -30.97 28.11
C ILE A 44 30.25 -31.24 26.98
N TYR A 45 29.30 -30.32 26.81
CA TYR A 45 28.27 -30.29 25.78
C TYR A 45 27.99 -28.83 25.40
N ASP A 46 27.41 -28.62 24.24
CA ASP A 46 26.93 -27.32 23.79
C ASP A 46 25.54 -27.47 23.14
N ALA A 47 24.67 -26.49 23.34
CA ALA A 47 23.33 -26.48 22.75
C ALA A 47 22.86 -25.04 22.49
N PRO A 48 22.28 -24.76 21.29
CA PRO A 48 22.14 -25.67 20.16
C PRO A 48 23.47 -25.92 19.42
N ASN A 49 23.61 -27.06 18.75
CA ASN A 49 24.74 -27.38 17.86
C ASN A 49 24.24 -28.21 16.65
N PRO A 50 24.21 -27.65 15.43
CA PRO A 50 24.72 -26.31 15.07
C PRO A 50 23.89 -25.18 15.70
N VAL A 51 24.54 -24.04 15.92
CA VAL A 51 23.88 -22.79 16.32
C VAL A 51 23.58 -21.96 15.06
N THR A 52 22.36 -21.44 14.95
CA THR A 52 22.00 -20.45 13.92
C THR A 52 22.41 -19.07 14.41
N ALA A 53 22.82 -18.17 13.51
CA ALA A 53 23.04 -16.76 13.84
C ALA A 53 21.87 -16.20 14.68
N THR A 54 22.14 -15.30 15.64
CA THR A 54 21.19 -14.74 16.64
C THR A 54 20.68 -15.68 17.75
N SER A 55 20.96 -16.99 17.70
CA SER A 55 20.55 -17.91 18.77
C SER A 55 21.49 -17.84 19.98
N GLN A 56 20.92 -17.90 21.19
CA GLN A 56 21.70 -18.03 22.42
C GLN A 56 22.37 -19.41 22.47
N LEU A 57 23.66 -19.44 22.85
CA LEU A 57 24.41 -20.67 23.02
C LEU A 57 24.65 -20.95 24.51
N THR A 58 24.44 -22.19 24.93
CA THR A 58 24.89 -22.67 26.25
C THR A 58 25.94 -23.76 26.11
N VAL A 59 27.10 -23.59 26.76
CA VAL A 59 28.12 -24.64 26.93
C VAL A 59 28.06 -25.13 28.37
N PHE A 60 27.89 -26.43 28.59
CA PHE A 60 27.63 -26.97 29.93
C PHE A 60 28.23 -28.37 30.11
N GLY A 61 28.29 -28.81 31.36
CA GLY A 61 28.75 -30.15 31.68
C GLY A 61 28.83 -30.40 33.18
N GLN A 62 29.51 -31.49 33.54
CA GLN A 62 29.64 -31.93 34.92
C GLN A 62 30.94 -32.68 35.21
N LEU A 63 31.35 -32.65 36.48
CA LEU A 63 32.40 -33.51 37.03
C LEU A 63 31.91 -34.95 37.14
N ALA A 64 32.66 -35.91 36.61
CA ALA A 64 32.34 -37.32 36.63
C ALA A 64 33.23 -38.08 37.63
N GLY A 65 32.62 -38.94 38.47
CA GLY A 65 33.36 -39.77 39.42
C GLY A 65 34.16 -38.98 40.46
N VAL A 66 33.56 -37.95 41.05
CA VAL A 66 34.15 -37.14 42.13
C VAL A 66 34.53 -38.02 43.32
N ARG A 67 35.75 -37.88 43.84
CA ARG A 67 36.27 -38.71 44.95
C ARG A 67 35.47 -38.47 46.24
N LYS A 68 35.24 -39.52 47.02
CA LYS A 68 34.57 -39.43 48.33
C LYS A 68 35.31 -38.42 49.23
N GLY A 69 34.60 -37.42 49.76
CA GLY A 69 35.17 -36.33 50.59
C GLY A 69 35.54 -35.04 49.82
N VAL A 70 35.41 -35.01 48.48
CA VAL A 70 35.62 -33.80 47.68
C VAL A 70 34.33 -32.99 47.60
N HIS A 71 34.36 -31.71 47.99
CA HIS A 71 33.22 -30.80 47.83
C HIS A 71 33.06 -30.45 46.35
N ARG A 72 31.87 -30.75 45.79
CA ARG A 72 31.57 -30.56 44.36
C ARG A 72 31.33 -29.11 43.98
N CYS A 73 31.06 -28.23 44.94
CA CYS A 73 30.71 -26.84 44.68
C CYS A 73 31.92 -25.91 44.70
N GLY A 74 31.86 -24.82 43.92
CA GLY A 74 32.89 -23.78 43.91
C GLY A 74 34.18 -24.19 43.18
N ILE A 75 34.18 -25.31 42.46
CA ILE A 75 35.36 -25.74 41.70
C ILE A 75 35.42 -24.91 40.41
N SER A 76 36.52 -24.17 40.24
CA SER A 76 36.72 -23.32 39.06
C SER A 76 36.89 -24.16 37.79
N VAL A 77 36.01 -23.94 36.83
CA VAL A 77 36.03 -24.50 35.48
C VAL A 77 36.44 -23.40 34.51
N VAL A 78 37.43 -23.66 33.65
CA VAL A 78 37.86 -22.74 32.59
C VAL A 78 37.39 -23.26 31.26
N LEU A 79 36.64 -22.44 30.52
CA LEU A 79 36.27 -22.68 29.14
C LEU A 79 37.34 -22.16 28.20
N TRP A 80 37.74 -23.01 27.27
CA TRP A 80 38.71 -22.69 26.24
C TRP A 80 38.09 -22.83 24.86
N ARG A 81 38.48 -21.94 23.95
CA ARG A 81 38.03 -21.89 22.55
C ARG A 81 39.21 -22.02 21.60
N LYS A 82 39.00 -22.65 20.45
CA LYS A 82 39.91 -22.62 19.30
C LYS A 82 39.10 -22.36 18.02
N PHE A 83 39.52 -21.38 17.22
CA PHE A 83 38.96 -21.15 15.88
C PHE A 83 39.63 -22.03 14.81
N PRO A 84 38.99 -22.26 13.63
CA PRO A 84 39.47 -23.20 12.60
C PRO A 84 40.93 -22.98 12.16
N ASN A 85 41.41 -21.74 12.16
CA ASN A 85 42.77 -21.39 11.73
C ASN A 85 43.72 -21.09 12.91
N GLN A 86 43.29 -21.28 14.15
CA GLN A 86 44.16 -21.10 15.31
C GLN A 86 44.97 -22.37 15.59
N LYS A 87 46.23 -22.21 15.97
CA LYS A 87 47.11 -23.35 16.33
C LYS A 87 46.74 -23.96 17.70
N GLY A 88 46.18 -23.18 18.62
CA GLY A 88 45.91 -23.60 19.99
C GLY A 88 44.65 -22.99 20.58
N PHE A 89 44.28 -23.47 21.77
CA PHE A 89 43.13 -23.01 22.53
C PHE A 89 43.47 -21.78 23.39
N SER A 90 42.56 -20.82 23.48
CA SER A 90 42.64 -19.66 24.39
C SER A 90 41.52 -19.71 25.42
N ALA A 91 41.79 -19.28 26.65
CA ALA A 91 40.76 -19.19 27.70
C ALA A 91 39.77 -18.07 27.37
N VAL A 92 38.48 -18.34 27.49
CA VAL A 92 37.40 -17.40 27.14
C VAL A 92 36.56 -17.01 28.33
N ALA A 93 36.27 -17.96 29.23
CA ALA A 93 35.46 -17.71 30.40
C ALA A 93 35.83 -18.64 31.55
N ARG A 94 35.48 -18.23 32.77
CA ARG A 94 35.65 -19.02 33.98
C ARG A 94 34.33 -19.01 34.75
N THR A 95 33.90 -20.19 35.20
CA THR A 95 32.73 -20.34 36.07
C THR A 95 33.09 -21.27 37.22
N ALA A 96 32.15 -21.49 38.13
CA ALA A 96 32.30 -22.44 39.22
C ALA A 96 31.20 -23.51 39.14
N THR A 97 31.52 -24.72 39.57
CA THR A 97 30.51 -25.78 39.69
C THR A 97 29.52 -25.48 40.82
N ASN A 98 28.27 -25.89 40.64
CA ASN A 98 27.24 -25.88 41.70
C ASN A 98 27.37 -27.11 42.62
N ALA A 99 26.45 -27.26 43.58
CA ALA A 99 26.46 -28.36 44.56
C ALA A 99 26.37 -29.76 43.92
N ALA A 100 25.75 -29.86 42.74
CA ALA A 100 25.69 -31.11 41.98
C ALA A 100 27.00 -31.45 41.24
N GLY A 101 27.93 -30.50 41.14
CA GLY A 101 29.15 -30.62 40.34
C GLY A 101 28.96 -30.28 38.86
N THR A 102 27.86 -29.62 38.52
CA THR A 102 27.54 -29.15 37.16
C THR A 102 27.99 -27.70 36.96
N TYR A 103 28.22 -27.30 35.72
CA TYR A 103 28.60 -25.95 35.34
C TYR A 103 27.96 -25.57 34.00
N SER A 104 27.77 -24.27 33.76
CA SER A 104 27.24 -23.73 32.51
C SER A 104 27.87 -22.37 32.17
N TYR A 105 27.94 -22.09 30.88
CA TYR A 105 28.29 -20.80 30.29
C TYR A 105 27.19 -20.43 29.31
N ALA A 106 26.46 -19.36 29.62
CA ALA A 106 25.54 -18.74 28.68
C ALA A 106 26.31 -17.69 27.87
N MET A 107 26.28 -17.83 26.54
CA MET A 107 26.87 -16.87 25.63
C MET A 107 25.74 -16.00 25.08
N ALA A 108 25.94 -14.68 25.06
CA ALA A 108 24.97 -13.76 24.47
C ALA A 108 24.74 -14.10 22.98
N PRO A 109 23.56 -13.79 22.43
CA PRO A 109 23.34 -13.79 20.98
C PRO A 109 24.51 -13.13 20.23
N ASP A 110 24.81 -13.65 19.03
CA ASP A 110 25.81 -13.11 18.09
C ASP A 110 27.29 -13.15 18.51
N THR A 111 27.60 -13.59 19.73
CA THR A 111 28.99 -13.87 20.14
C THR A 111 29.61 -15.06 19.39
N VAL A 112 28.79 -15.84 18.68
CA VAL A 112 29.17 -17.08 18.02
C VAL A 112 29.12 -16.98 16.49
N ALA A 113 29.95 -16.09 15.92
CA ALA A 113 29.96 -15.80 14.48
C ALA A 113 30.71 -16.79 13.54
N THR A 114 31.29 -17.89 14.06
CA THR A 114 32.11 -18.84 13.28
C THR A 114 32.24 -20.19 13.97
N ASN A 115 32.37 -21.28 13.22
CA ASN A 115 32.76 -22.61 13.73
C ASN A 115 33.91 -22.49 14.74
N ARG A 116 33.88 -23.30 15.80
CA ARG A 116 34.91 -23.29 16.85
C ARG A 116 34.91 -24.60 17.63
N ASP A 117 36.00 -24.85 18.31
CA ASP A 117 36.12 -25.98 19.22
C ASP A 117 36.08 -25.48 20.66
N TRP A 118 35.30 -26.17 21.51
CA TRP A 118 35.24 -25.97 22.94
C TRP A 118 35.94 -27.09 23.69
N ARG A 119 36.64 -26.73 24.76
CA ARG A 119 37.04 -27.67 25.82
C ARG A 119 37.00 -26.96 27.16
N VAL A 120 36.83 -27.72 28.23
CA VAL A 120 36.98 -27.19 29.59
C VAL A 120 38.12 -27.87 30.32
N THR A 121 38.69 -27.15 31.30
CA THR A 121 39.71 -27.70 32.18
C THR A 121 39.40 -27.41 33.65
N VAL A 122 39.73 -28.36 34.51
CA VAL A 122 39.60 -28.24 35.97
C VAL A 122 40.84 -28.85 36.61
N ARG A 123 41.73 -28.02 37.21
CA ARG A 123 42.90 -28.43 38.02
C ARG A 123 43.53 -29.78 37.60
N GLY A 124 44.04 -29.87 36.37
CA GLY A 124 44.71 -31.07 35.83
C GLY A 124 43.82 -32.03 35.02
N LEU A 125 42.50 -31.88 35.06
CA LEU A 125 41.57 -32.59 34.17
C LEU A 125 41.25 -31.74 32.93
N GLN A 126 41.10 -32.42 31.79
CA GLN A 126 40.62 -31.84 30.53
C GLN A 126 39.42 -32.63 30.04
N SER A 127 38.43 -31.94 29.47
CA SER A 127 37.32 -32.60 28.77
C SER A 127 37.74 -33.07 27.37
N ARG A 128 36.85 -33.85 26.73
CA ARG A 128 36.85 -33.98 25.26
C ARG A 128 36.70 -32.62 24.59
N ILE A 129 37.00 -32.56 23.30
CA ILE A 129 36.69 -31.41 22.44
C ILE A 129 35.25 -31.54 21.94
N VAL A 130 34.51 -30.44 21.98
CA VAL A 130 33.21 -30.28 21.33
C VAL A 130 33.39 -29.36 20.15
N VAL A 131 33.14 -29.88 18.95
CA VAL A 131 33.14 -29.09 17.71
C VAL A 131 31.79 -28.41 17.61
N GLN A 132 31.80 -27.09 17.67
CA GLN A 132 30.62 -26.26 17.47
C GLN A 132 30.56 -25.76 16.04
N ARG A 133 29.43 -26.00 15.39
CA ARG A 133 29.17 -25.53 14.04
C ARG A 133 28.20 -24.35 14.05
N VAL A 134 28.44 -23.39 13.16
CA VAL A 134 27.62 -22.18 12.99
C VAL A 134 26.97 -22.23 11.62
N ARG A 135 25.65 -22.11 11.57
CA ARG A 135 24.89 -21.93 10.33
C ARG A 135 24.58 -20.43 10.16
N PRO A 136 25.06 -19.79 9.08
CA PRO A 136 24.74 -18.39 8.84
C PRO A 136 23.30 -18.26 8.33
N LEU A 137 22.71 -17.09 8.56
CA LEU A 137 21.48 -16.63 7.97
C LEU A 137 21.81 -15.89 6.67
N ILE A 138 21.09 -16.21 5.59
CA ILE A 138 21.23 -15.50 4.32
C ILE A 138 19.85 -15.06 3.84
N THR A 139 19.72 -13.79 3.49
CA THR A 139 18.48 -13.19 2.96
C THR A 139 18.58 -13.02 1.45
N LEU A 140 17.43 -12.97 0.78
CA LEU A 140 17.31 -12.58 -0.60
C LEU A 140 16.00 -11.80 -0.77
N ALA A 141 16.08 -10.64 -1.40
CA ALA A 141 14.97 -9.79 -1.81
C ALA A 141 15.15 -9.42 -3.29
N THR A 142 14.10 -8.89 -3.90
CA THR A 142 14.04 -8.42 -5.29
C THR A 142 13.41 -7.03 -5.30
N THR A 143 13.74 -6.19 -6.28
CA THR A 143 13.12 -4.86 -6.45
C THR A 143 11.68 -4.92 -6.91
N ALA A 144 11.24 -6.04 -7.48
CA ALA A 144 9.83 -6.33 -7.74
C ALA A 144 9.58 -7.84 -7.76
N THR A 145 8.40 -8.26 -7.29
CA THR A 145 7.93 -9.67 -7.35
C THR A 145 7.13 -9.96 -8.62
N PHE A 146 6.71 -8.89 -9.32
CA PHE A 146 6.18 -8.91 -10.68
C PHE A 146 7.07 -8.06 -11.58
N ALA A 147 7.34 -8.54 -12.80
CA ALA A 147 8.10 -7.81 -13.82
C ALA A 147 7.54 -8.17 -15.20
N VAL A 148 7.92 -7.45 -16.23
CA VAL A 148 7.61 -7.79 -17.63
C VAL A 148 8.92 -8.03 -18.38
N ALA A 149 8.85 -8.82 -19.44
CA ALA A 149 9.98 -9.03 -20.33
C ALA A 149 10.56 -7.69 -20.86
N GLY A 150 11.83 -7.44 -20.55
CA GLY A 150 12.54 -6.19 -20.79
C GLY A 150 13.04 -5.54 -19.49
N ASP A 151 12.39 -5.82 -18.37
CA ASP A 151 12.66 -5.14 -17.09
C ASP A 151 13.94 -5.64 -16.45
N THR A 152 14.55 -4.75 -15.67
CA THR A 152 15.76 -5.04 -14.93
C THR A 152 15.51 -4.96 -13.43
N GLU A 153 15.39 -6.11 -12.77
CA GLU A 153 15.25 -6.17 -11.31
C GLU A 153 16.59 -6.40 -10.62
N THR A 154 16.74 -5.84 -9.43
CA THR A 154 17.89 -6.06 -8.57
C THR A 154 17.58 -7.07 -7.48
N LEU A 155 18.27 -8.21 -7.53
CA LEU A 155 18.27 -9.23 -6.48
C LEU A 155 19.34 -8.89 -5.45
N SER A 156 18.95 -8.64 -4.20
CA SER A 156 19.83 -8.18 -3.13
C SER A 156 19.66 -8.98 -1.84
N GLY A 157 20.63 -8.93 -0.95
CA GLY A 157 20.55 -9.63 0.32
C GLY A 157 21.78 -9.45 1.19
N GLN A 158 21.74 -10.10 2.35
CA GLN A 158 22.77 -10.05 3.38
C GLN A 158 23.10 -11.45 3.88
N LEU A 159 24.35 -11.64 4.32
CA LEU A 159 24.81 -12.85 4.99
C LEU A 159 25.24 -12.51 6.43
N GLU A 160 24.68 -13.21 7.41
CA GLU A 160 24.96 -12.99 8.83
C GLU A 160 25.19 -14.31 9.58
N PRO A 161 26.36 -14.54 10.18
CA PRO A 161 27.60 -13.78 10.01
C PRO A 161 28.20 -14.00 8.61
N GLY A 162 28.56 -12.90 7.93
CA GLY A 162 29.27 -12.92 6.65
C GLY A 162 30.64 -12.25 6.73
N SER A 163 31.56 -12.66 5.86
CA SER A 163 32.92 -12.10 5.79
C SER A 163 33.23 -11.53 4.41
N VAL A 164 34.03 -10.47 4.37
CA VAL A 164 34.52 -9.88 3.12
C VAL A 164 35.23 -10.94 2.28
N GLY A 165 34.92 -11.01 0.99
CA GLY A 165 35.48 -11.97 0.05
C GLY A 165 34.82 -13.35 0.07
N GLN A 166 33.92 -13.63 1.01
CA GLN A 166 33.09 -14.83 0.97
C GLN A 166 32.20 -14.83 -0.27
N VAL A 167 32.05 -15.98 -0.91
CA VAL A 167 31.28 -16.11 -2.16
C VAL A 167 29.86 -16.54 -1.85
N VAL A 168 28.89 -15.73 -2.27
CA VAL A 168 27.48 -16.08 -2.37
C VAL A 168 27.16 -16.41 -3.82
N THR A 169 26.44 -17.49 -4.04
CA THR A 169 25.92 -17.87 -5.35
C THR A 169 24.44 -17.54 -5.43
N LEU A 170 24.06 -16.81 -6.48
CA LEU A 170 22.65 -16.56 -6.80
C LEU A 170 22.22 -17.64 -7.78
N GLN A 171 21.23 -18.44 -7.39
CA GLN A 171 20.78 -19.61 -8.14
C GLN A 171 19.36 -19.38 -8.64
N ARG A 172 19.09 -19.81 -9.86
CA ARG A 172 17.75 -19.87 -10.46
C ARG A 172 17.29 -21.31 -10.58
N ARG A 173 16.02 -21.57 -10.32
CA ARG A 173 15.41 -22.89 -10.52
C ARG A 173 15.18 -23.17 -12.01
N VAL A 174 15.60 -24.35 -12.47
CA VAL A 174 15.36 -24.87 -13.83
C VAL A 174 14.89 -26.31 -13.68
N GLY A 175 13.57 -26.51 -13.79
CA GLY A 175 12.91 -27.77 -13.46
C GLY A 175 13.19 -28.17 -11.99
N PRO A 176 13.68 -29.40 -11.71
CA PRO A 176 14.01 -29.81 -10.35
C PRO A 176 15.38 -29.32 -9.85
N ARG A 177 16.18 -28.63 -10.67
CA ARG A 177 17.57 -28.26 -10.36
C ARG A 177 17.72 -26.77 -10.09
N TRP A 178 18.64 -26.43 -9.20
CA TRP A 178 19.12 -25.07 -9.00
C TRP A 178 20.40 -24.87 -9.82
N VAL A 179 20.40 -23.83 -10.67
CA VAL A 179 21.54 -23.49 -11.54
C VAL A 179 22.12 -22.16 -11.08
N THR A 180 23.43 -22.11 -10.85
CA THR A 180 24.14 -20.87 -10.51
C THR A 180 24.08 -19.92 -11.67
N ALA A 181 23.46 -18.76 -11.46
CA ALA A 181 23.34 -17.72 -12.45
C ALA A 181 24.31 -16.55 -12.19
N SER A 182 24.73 -16.32 -10.93
CA SER A 182 25.80 -15.39 -10.56
C SER A 182 26.60 -15.89 -9.36
N MET A 183 27.87 -15.49 -9.30
CA MET A 183 28.72 -15.66 -8.11
C MET A 183 29.20 -14.29 -7.65
N ILE A 184 28.90 -13.92 -6.41
CA ILE A 184 29.17 -12.60 -5.85
C ILE A 184 30.13 -12.74 -4.67
N LYS A 185 31.22 -11.97 -4.68
CA LYS A 185 32.10 -11.82 -3.51
C LYS A 185 31.54 -10.72 -2.61
N LEU A 186 31.29 -11.05 -1.35
CA LEU A 186 30.77 -10.10 -0.37
C LEU A 186 31.74 -8.95 -0.13
N LYS A 187 31.18 -7.74 -0.06
CA LYS A 187 31.91 -6.52 0.32
C LYS A 187 31.83 -6.29 1.83
N ARG A 188 32.39 -5.16 2.30
CA ARG A 188 32.21 -4.70 3.68
C ARG A 188 30.71 -4.55 3.97
N GLY A 189 30.26 -5.05 5.13
CA GLY A 189 28.84 -5.13 5.47
C GLY A 189 28.16 -6.46 5.09
N ALA A 190 28.87 -7.37 4.40
CA ALA A 190 28.37 -8.70 4.05
C ALA A 190 27.06 -8.71 3.21
N THR A 191 26.82 -7.64 2.45
CA THR A 191 25.71 -7.52 1.52
C THR A 191 26.11 -7.89 0.10
N PHE A 192 25.13 -8.23 -0.73
CA PHE A 192 25.27 -8.48 -2.15
C PHE A 192 24.06 -7.93 -2.93
N GLN A 193 24.29 -7.59 -4.20
CA GLN A 193 23.24 -7.18 -5.13
C GLN A 193 23.63 -7.53 -6.57
N VAL A 194 22.65 -7.92 -7.40
CA VAL A 194 22.82 -8.23 -8.82
C VAL A 194 21.61 -7.73 -9.59
N ALA A 195 21.82 -6.81 -10.53
CA ALA A 195 20.81 -6.43 -11.50
C ALA A 195 20.66 -7.50 -12.59
N ARG A 196 19.42 -7.77 -13.00
CA ARG A 196 19.05 -8.81 -13.96
C ARG A 196 17.95 -8.33 -14.88
N THR A 197 18.23 -8.34 -16.18
CA THR A 197 17.21 -8.14 -17.20
C THR A 197 16.46 -9.45 -17.47
N PHE A 198 15.14 -9.44 -17.33
CA PHE A 198 14.28 -10.60 -17.61
C PHE A 198 13.74 -10.49 -19.03
N THR A 199 13.98 -11.49 -19.88
CA THR A 199 13.68 -11.37 -21.32
C THR A 199 12.57 -12.28 -21.82
N ALA A 200 12.00 -13.12 -20.96
CA ALA A 200 10.96 -14.07 -21.34
C ALA A 200 9.89 -14.17 -20.25
N GLY A 201 8.63 -14.18 -20.67
CA GLY A 201 7.49 -14.35 -19.78
C GLY A 201 7.47 -15.75 -19.15
N ARG A 202 7.67 -15.83 -17.84
CA ARG A 202 7.59 -17.04 -17.00
C ARG A 202 7.75 -16.67 -15.53
N THR A 203 7.30 -17.53 -14.63
CA THR A 203 7.69 -17.42 -13.22
C THR A 203 9.10 -17.97 -13.02
N GLU A 204 10.00 -17.17 -12.46
CA GLU A 204 11.34 -17.59 -12.05
C GLU A 204 11.44 -17.70 -10.52
N GLN A 205 12.11 -18.74 -10.04
CA GLN A 205 12.40 -18.92 -8.61
C GLN A 205 13.89 -18.74 -8.37
N TRP A 206 14.22 -17.95 -7.36
CA TRP A 206 15.57 -17.51 -7.04
C TRP A 206 15.90 -17.81 -5.58
N ARG A 207 17.16 -18.18 -5.33
CA ARG A 207 17.71 -18.26 -3.97
C ARG A 207 19.16 -17.84 -3.95
N ALA A 208 19.60 -17.29 -2.82
CA ALA A 208 21.00 -17.11 -2.52
C ALA A 208 21.52 -18.33 -1.76
N MET A 209 22.73 -18.77 -2.07
CA MET A 209 23.35 -19.91 -1.41
C MET A 209 24.82 -19.62 -1.11
N VAL A 210 25.25 -19.96 0.09
CA VAL A 210 26.65 -19.94 0.52
C VAL A 210 27.11 -21.37 0.82
N PRO A 211 28.23 -21.83 0.26
CA PRO A 211 28.73 -23.18 0.50
C PRO A 211 29.31 -23.33 1.91
N THR A 212 29.37 -24.57 2.40
CA THR A 212 30.10 -24.90 3.64
C THR A 212 31.58 -24.55 3.49
N THR A 213 32.13 -23.89 4.51
CA THR A 213 33.56 -23.56 4.61
C THR A 213 34.13 -24.11 5.93
N VAL A 214 35.43 -23.93 6.13
CA VAL A 214 36.04 -24.18 7.45
C VAL A 214 35.45 -23.25 8.52
N HIS A 215 35.01 -22.05 8.12
CA HIS A 215 34.53 -21.01 9.01
C HIS A 215 33.07 -21.17 9.40
N ASN A 216 32.18 -21.59 8.50
CA ASN A 216 30.73 -21.71 8.74
C ASN A 216 30.14 -22.85 7.90
N LEU A 217 29.01 -23.42 8.34
CA LEU A 217 28.20 -24.31 7.52
C LEU A 217 27.60 -23.58 6.32
N GLY A 218 27.22 -24.32 5.28
CA GLY A 218 26.45 -23.77 4.18
C GLY A 218 25.03 -23.40 4.59
N ALA A 219 24.47 -22.43 3.88
CA ALA A 219 23.10 -21.95 4.07
C ALA A 219 22.51 -21.51 2.73
N GLU A 220 21.18 -21.51 2.67
CA GLU A 220 20.39 -21.02 1.55
C GLU A 220 19.31 -20.08 2.06
N SER A 221 18.95 -19.09 1.25
CA SER A 221 17.89 -18.15 1.58
C SER A 221 16.53 -18.80 1.36
N PRO A 222 15.45 -18.24 1.93
CA PRO A 222 14.13 -18.43 1.38
C PRO A 222 14.12 -18.19 -0.13
N THR A 223 13.23 -18.89 -0.83
CA THR A 223 13.07 -18.73 -2.28
C THR A 223 12.24 -17.49 -2.56
N VAL A 224 12.76 -16.60 -3.42
CA VAL A 224 12.00 -15.49 -3.99
C VAL A 224 11.40 -15.95 -5.31
N GLN A 225 10.12 -15.67 -5.53
CA GLN A 225 9.45 -15.91 -6.80
C GLN A 225 9.25 -14.59 -7.51
N ILE A 226 9.57 -14.54 -8.80
CA ILE A 226 9.33 -13.38 -9.66
C ILE A 226 8.45 -13.84 -10.81
N LYS A 227 7.25 -13.28 -10.93
CA LYS A 227 6.36 -13.52 -12.06
C LYS A 227 6.75 -12.55 -13.18
N ILE A 228 7.20 -13.09 -14.31
CA ILE A 228 7.56 -12.27 -15.48
C ILE A 228 6.44 -12.40 -16.51
N ALA A 229 5.76 -11.30 -16.82
CA ALA A 229 4.80 -11.24 -17.91
C ALA A 229 5.49 -11.08 -19.28
N PRO A 230 4.91 -11.59 -20.37
CA PRO A 230 5.37 -11.26 -21.72
C PRO A 230 5.06 -9.79 -22.04
N LEU A 231 5.92 -9.13 -22.82
CA LEU A 231 5.73 -7.75 -23.30
C LEU A 231 4.67 -7.69 -24.43
N THR A 232 3.43 -8.01 -24.09
CA THR A 232 2.29 -8.14 -25.00
C THR A 232 1.00 -7.77 -24.29
N GLY A 233 -0.02 -7.32 -25.03
CA GLY A 233 -1.30 -6.94 -24.44
C GLY A 233 -1.14 -5.73 -23.51
N ILE A 234 -1.80 -5.78 -22.35
CA ILE A 234 -1.77 -4.72 -21.33
C ILE A 234 -0.35 -4.43 -20.84
N HIS A 235 0.51 -5.46 -20.74
CA HIS A 235 1.89 -5.35 -20.24
C HIS A 235 2.86 -4.54 -21.12
N LYS A 236 2.38 -3.97 -22.23
CA LYS A 236 3.11 -2.91 -22.95
C LYS A 236 3.03 -1.58 -22.22
N ILE A 237 2.02 -1.39 -21.40
CA ILE A 237 1.87 -0.25 -20.50
C ILE A 237 2.81 -0.49 -19.32
N ARG A 238 3.66 0.52 -19.07
CA ARG A 238 4.64 0.55 -17.98
C ARG A 238 4.33 1.65 -16.98
N HIS A 239 3.48 2.60 -17.38
CA HIS A 239 3.05 3.73 -16.58
C HIS A 239 1.56 3.92 -16.77
N ILE A 240 0.82 3.94 -15.68
CA ILE A 240 -0.57 4.37 -15.64
C ILE A 240 -0.61 5.73 -14.96
N VAL A 241 -1.37 6.66 -15.53
CA VAL A 241 -1.65 7.96 -14.92
C VAL A 241 -3.16 8.14 -14.87
N VAL A 242 -3.71 8.14 -13.66
CA VAL A 242 -5.12 8.49 -13.40
C VAL A 242 -5.16 9.99 -13.08
N ILE A 243 -5.96 10.74 -13.83
CA ILE A 243 -6.24 12.15 -13.61
C ILE A 243 -7.71 12.23 -13.21
N MET A 244 -7.97 12.68 -11.98
CA MET A 244 -9.33 12.85 -11.46
C MET A 244 -9.69 14.33 -11.42
N GLN A 245 -10.67 14.73 -12.21
CA GLN A 245 -11.29 16.05 -12.17
C GLN A 245 -12.60 16.00 -11.37
N GLU A 246 -13.27 17.13 -11.28
CA GLU A 246 -14.34 17.36 -10.34
C GLU A 246 -15.48 18.19 -10.98
N ASN A 247 -16.63 18.23 -10.33
CA ASN A 247 -17.74 17.33 -10.61
C ASN A 247 -18.47 17.59 -11.94
N ARG A 248 -18.68 16.56 -12.77
CA ARG A 248 -19.44 16.66 -14.03
C ARG A 248 -20.13 15.34 -14.35
N SER A 249 -21.38 15.42 -14.81
CA SER A 249 -22.08 14.28 -15.40
C SER A 249 -21.60 14.02 -16.84
N PHE A 250 -21.75 12.80 -17.36
CA PHE A 250 -21.38 12.49 -18.75
C PHE A 250 -22.14 13.40 -19.73
N ASP A 251 -23.46 13.52 -19.57
CA ASP A 251 -24.28 14.33 -20.46
C ASP A 251 -23.93 15.82 -20.44
N SER A 252 -23.44 16.35 -19.31
CA SER A 252 -23.03 17.75 -19.21
C SER A 252 -21.87 18.10 -20.17
N TYR A 253 -20.97 17.16 -20.48
CA TYR A 253 -19.80 17.40 -21.33
C TYR A 253 -19.86 16.67 -22.68
N PHE A 254 -20.48 15.50 -22.72
CA PHE A 254 -20.47 14.60 -23.88
C PHE A 254 -21.86 14.12 -24.28
N GLY A 255 -22.93 14.64 -23.67
CA GLY A 255 -24.30 14.26 -24.00
C GLY A 255 -24.72 14.61 -25.43
N THR A 256 -24.02 15.54 -26.07
CA THR A 256 -24.21 15.86 -27.49
C THR A 256 -23.09 15.33 -28.40
N TYR A 257 -22.16 14.54 -27.84
CA TYR A 257 -21.05 13.97 -28.59
C TYR A 257 -21.55 12.95 -29.62
N PRO A 258 -21.16 13.05 -30.91
CA PRO A 258 -21.68 12.18 -31.95
C PRO A 258 -21.36 10.69 -31.72
N GLY A 259 -22.42 9.88 -31.60
CA GLY A 259 -22.31 8.42 -31.48
C GLY A 259 -22.25 7.88 -30.06
N ALA A 260 -22.12 8.75 -29.05
CA ALA A 260 -22.27 8.37 -27.66
C ALA A 260 -23.73 8.07 -27.32
N ASP A 261 -23.96 7.27 -26.28
CA ASP A 261 -25.27 7.17 -25.62
C ASP A 261 -25.56 8.46 -24.83
N GLY A 262 -25.88 9.54 -25.55
CA GLY A 262 -26.08 10.86 -24.99
C GLY A 262 -27.55 11.27 -24.85
N ILE A 263 -27.76 12.57 -24.61
CA ILE A 263 -29.05 13.19 -24.31
C ILE A 263 -30.12 12.83 -25.36
N PRO A 264 -31.22 12.16 -24.97
CA PRO A 264 -32.32 11.83 -25.86
C PRO A 264 -33.07 13.06 -26.36
N ALA A 265 -33.66 12.96 -27.56
CA ALA A 265 -34.52 14.01 -28.08
C ALA A 265 -35.81 14.14 -27.25
N GLY A 266 -36.18 15.38 -26.90
CA GLY A 266 -37.44 15.68 -26.22
C GLY A 266 -37.41 15.53 -24.69
N VAL A 267 -36.23 15.40 -24.07
CA VAL A 267 -36.05 15.50 -22.61
C VAL A 267 -36.63 16.83 -22.10
N CYS A 268 -37.36 16.75 -20.99
CA CYS A 268 -38.12 17.83 -20.39
C CYS A 268 -38.29 17.48 -18.90
N VAL A 269 -37.35 17.96 -18.07
CA VAL A 269 -37.31 17.68 -16.62
C VAL A 269 -38.21 18.66 -15.87
N PRO A 270 -39.16 18.22 -15.04
CA PRO A 270 -40.11 19.09 -14.36
C PRO A 270 -39.44 20.25 -13.58
N ASP A 271 -40.01 21.44 -13.72
CA ASP A 271 -39.60 22.66 -13.01
C ASP A 271 -40.68 22.99 -11.94
N PRO A 272 -40.49 22.57 -10.68
CA PRO A 272 -41.51 22.80 -9.65
C PRO A 272 -41.57 24.25 -9.16
N ALA A 273 -40.48 25.02 -9.16
CA ALA A 273 -40.50 26.40 -8.68
C ALA A 273 -41.17 27.38 -9.66
N ASN A 274 -40.99 27.18 -10.97
CA ASN A 274 -41.51 28.08 -12.03
C ASN A 274 -42.66 27.46 -12.83
N GLY A 275 -42.87 26.15 -12.71
CA GLY A 275 -43.87 25.39 -13.46
C GLY A 275 -43.42 25.05 -14.88
N GLY A 276 -43.89 23.92 -15.40
CA GLY A 276 -43.46 23.41 -16.70
C GLY A 276 -42.28 22.46 -16.57
N CYS A 277 -41.31 22.57 -17.47
CA CYS A 277 -40.09 21.75 -17.45
C CYS A 277 -38.92 22.50 -18.10
N VAL A 278 -37.70 22.08 -17.74
CA VAL A 278 -36.45 22.52 -18.36
C VAL A 278 -35.96 21.41 -19.29
N ALA A 279 -35.79 21.74 -20.56
CA ALA A 279 -35.12 20.86 -21.51
C ALA A 279 -33.59 21.08 -21.45
N PRO A 280 -32.77 20.06 -21.74
CA PRO A 280 -31.33 20.24 -21.87
C PRO A 280 -30.99 21.36 -22.86
N PHE A 281 -30.08 22.25 -22.49
CA PHE A 281 -29.73 23.43 -23.28
C PHE A 281 -28.22 23.61 -23.37
N HIS A 282 -27.77 24.19 -24.49
CA HIS A 282 -26.36 24.55 -24.63
C HIS A 282 -26.03 25.70 -23.68
N ASP A 283 -25.06 25.49 -22.80
CA ASP A 283 -24.59 26.51 -21.85
C ASP A 283 -23.19 27.02 -22.24
N PRO A 284 -23.06 28.27 -22.71
CA PRO A 284 -21.76 28.85 -23.08
C PRO A 284 -21.00 29.43 -21.87
N SER A 285 -21.52 29.29 -20.65
CA SER A 285 -20.96 29.90 -19.44
C SER A 285 -19.70 29.15 -19.00
N ASP A 286 -18.59 29.86 -18.80
CA ASP A 286 -17.34 29.26 -18.31
C ASP A 286 -17.40 28.87 -16.82
N VAL A 287 -18.37 29.42 -16.09
CA VAL A 287 -18.64 29.09 -14.68
C VAL A 287 -20.03 28.47 -14.60
N ASN A 288 -20.09 27.27 -14.02
CA ASN A 288 -21.32 26.58 -13.70
C ASN A 288 -21.52 26.45 -12.19
N TYR A 289 -22.75 26.26 -11.74
CA TYR A 289 -23.09 26.16 -10.32
C TYR A 289 -23.52 24.76 -9.89
N GLY A 290 -24.03 23.95 -10.83
CA GLY A 290 -24.42 22.57 -10.55
C GLY A 290 -25.56 22.46 -9.53
N GLY A 291 -25.66 21.30 -8.91
CA GLY A 291 -26.68 20.98 -7.92
C GLY A 291 -26.14 20.20 -6.72
N PRO A 292 -26.99 19.98 -5.71
CA PRO A 292 -26.70 19.04 -4.63
C PRO A 292 -26.35 17.64 -5.16
N HIS A 293 -25.40 16.96 -4.53
CA HIS A 293 -24.91 15.65 -4.98
C HIS A 293 -24.59 14.72 -3.80
N SER A 294 -25.39 14.77 -2.73
CA SER A 294 -25.39 13.69 -1.74
C SER A 294 -26.10 12.44 -2.31
N MET A 295 -25.95 11.30 -1.64
CA MET A 295 -26.69 10.07 -1.92
C MET A 295 -28.21 10.28 -1.89
N GLY A 296 -28.70 11.16 -1.00
CA GLY A 296 -30.12 11.51 -0.97
C GLY A 296 -30.56 12.26 -2.24
N ASN A 297 -29.69 13.10 -2.79
CA ASN A 297 -29.94 13.85 -4.02
C ASN A 297 -29.82 12.94 -5.24
N ALA A 298 -28.82 12.04 -5.32
CA ALA A 298 -28.74 11.03 -6.38
C ALA A 298 -30.03 10.20 -6.49
N VAL A 299 -30.51 9.67 -5.36
CA VAL A 299 -31.77 8.90 -5.32
C VAL A 299 -32.95 9.74 -5.82
N ALA A 300 -32.99 11.02 -5.47
CA ALA A 300 -34.04 11.94 -5.89
C ALA A 300 -33.92 12.33 -7.38
N ASP A 301 -32.71 12.50 -7.91
CA ASP A 301 -32.42 12.81 -9.31
C ASP A 301 -32.78 11.64 -10.22
N ILE A 302 -32.39 10.42 -9.82
CA ILE A 302 -32.68 9.17 -10.53
C ILE A 302 -34.19 8.86 -10.50
N ASP A 303 -34.87 9.17 -9.41
CA ASP A 303 -36.31 9.01 -9.20
C ASP A 303 -36.90 7.67 -9.70
N SER A 304 -36.32 6.56 -9.20
CA SER A 304 -36.68 5.19 -9.62
C SER A 304 -36.50 4.94 -11.13
N GLY A 305 -35.48 5.55 -11.73
CA GLY A 305 -35.14 5.43 -13.16
C GLY A 305 -35.92 6.36 -14.08
N ARG A 306 -36.66 7.34 -13.54
CA ARG A 306 -37.32 8.38 -14.36
C ARG A 306 -36.35 9.47 -14.81
N MET A 307 -35.26 9.67 -14.07
CA MET A 307 -34.20 10.65 -14.37
C MET A 307 -34.74 12.09 -14.47
N ASP A 308 -35.68 12.47 -13.59
CA ASP A 308 -36.44 13.72 -13.67
C ASP A 308 -36.41 14.56 -12.37
N GLY A 309 -35.50 14.26 -11.44
CA GLY A 309 -35.37 15.00 -10.18
C GLY A 309 -34.41 16.20 -10.19
N PHE A 310 -33.49 16.28 -11.17
CA PHE A 310 -32.34 17.21 -11.18
C PHE A 310 -32.70 18.68 -10.95
N VAL A 311 -33.67 19.21 -11.69
CA VAL A 311 -34.11 20.61 -11.55
C VAL A 311 -34.71 20.84 -10.16
N ALA A 312 -35.53 19.91 -9.68
CA ALA A 312 -36.16 20.02 -8.36
C ALA A 312 -35.12 19.99 -7.23
N GLN A 313 -34.06 19.16 -7.34
CA GLN A 313 -32.97 19.13 -6.36
C GLN A 313 -32.16 20.41 -6.39
N ALA A 314 -31.79 20.91 -7.57
CA ALA A 314 -31.08 22.18 -7.71
C ALA A 314 -31.85 23.35 -7.08
N GLU A 315 -33.16 23.44 -7.33
CA GLU A 315 -34.01 24.49 -6.76
C GLU A 315 -34.18 24.39 -5.25
N GLN A 316 -34.29 23.17 -4.71
CA GLN A 316 -34.33 22.93 -3.27
C GLN A 316 -33.01 23.32 -2.61
N GLY A 317 -31.89 23.00 -3.25
CA GLY A 317 -30.54 23.31 -2.79
C GLY A 317 -30.23 24.80 -2.68
N MET A 318 -30.90 25.67 -3.45
CA MET A 318 -30.72 27.13 -3.37
C MET A 318 -31.21 27.73 -2.05
N ASN A 319 -32.15 27.08 -1.36
CA ASN A 319 -32.74 27.54 -0.10
C ASN A 319 -31.93 27.13 1.14
N CYS A 320 -30.78 26.49 0.92
CA CYS A 320 -29.89 26.07 1.99
C CYS A 320 -28.97 27.24 2.42
N SER A 321 -28.78 27.40 3.73
CA SER A 321 -27.84 28.37 4.31
C SER A 321 -26.67 27.70 5.04
N SER A 322 -26.29 26.48 4.66
CA SER A 322 -25.29 25.69 5.37
C SER A 322 -24.33 24.91 4.48
N GLN A 323 -23.21 24.59 5.11
CA GLN A 323 -22.14 23.66 4.78
C GLN A 323 -22.64 22.21 4.60
N ASP A 324 -23.41 21.86 3.55
CA ASP A 324 -23.98 20.49 3.39
C ASP A 324 -24.01 20.07 1.90
N PRO A 325 -23.65 18.81 1.52
CA PRO A 325 -23.78 18.29 0.15
C PRO A 325 -25.19 18.31 -0.43
N ASN A 326 -26.20 18.57 0.40
CA ASN A 326 -27.57 18.86 -0.02
C ASN A 326 -27.79 20.29 -0.54
N CYS A 327 -26.76 21.14 -0.59
CA CYS A 327 -26.86 22.57 -0.91
C CYS A 327 -26.27 22.89 -2.28
N SER A 328 -26.83 23.90 -2.96
CA SER A 328 -26.34 24.34 -4.27
C SER A 328 -25.41 25.54 -4.13
N ALA A 329 -24.38 25.60 -4.97
CA ALA A 329 -23.56 26.82 -5.15
C ALA A 329 -24.36 27.96 -5.81
N CYS A 330 -25.47 27.64 -6.47
CA CYS A 330 -26.43 28.62 -6.97
C CYS A 330 -27.22 29.22 -5.79
N THR A 331 -27.12 30.54 -5.64
CA THR A 331 -27.82 31.33 -4.61
C THR A 331 -28.63 32.44 -5.26
N GLU A 332 -29.57 33.07 -4.54
CA GLU A 332 -30.37 34.19 -5.06
C GLU A 332 -29.51 35.34 -5.64
N THR A 333 -28.28 35.53 -5.13
CA THR A 333 -27.36 36.56 -5.64
C THR A 333 -26.51 36.09 -6.83
N SER A 334 -26.36 34.78 -7.02
CA SER A 334 -25.57 34.18 -8.11
C SER A 334 -26.20 34.44 -9.50
N HIS A 335 -27.49 34.77 -9.57
CA HIS A 335 -28.14 35.20 -10.83
C HIS A 335 -27.51 36.46 -11.45
N THR A 336 -26.89 37.33 -10.64
CA THR A 336 -26.26 38.56 -11.15
C THR A 336 -24.96 38.32 -11.90
N THR A 337 -24.37 37.12 -11.73
CA THR A 337 -23.15 36.67 -12.38
C THR A 337 -23.38 35.57 -13.42
N SER A 338 -24.60 35.00 -13.47
CA SER A 338 -25.01 34.02 -14.48
C SER A 338 -25.56 34.71 -15.74
N SER A 339 -25.40 34.04 -16.89
CA SER A 339 -26.01 34.45 -18.15
C SER A 339 -27.50 34.06 -18.26
N LEU A 340 -27.96 33.19 -17.36
CA LEU A 340 -29.33 32.67 -17.30
C LEU A 340 -30.20 33.45 -16.30
N PRO A 341 -31.53 33.54 -16.52
CA PRO A 341 -32.47 34.18 -15.58
C PRO A 341 -32.49 33.52 -14.19
N SER A 342 -32.14 32.22 -14.14
CA SER A 342 -31.84 31.46 -12.93
C SER A 342 -30.41 30.88 -13.05
N CYS A 343 -29.64 30.75 -11.96
CA CYS A 343 -28.32 30.11 -11.95
C CYS A 343 -28.44 28.59 -11.84
N VAL A 344 -29.67 28.06 -11.79
CA VAL A 344 -29.95 26.64 -11.94
C VAL A 344 -29.58 26.25 -13.37
N ASP A 345 -28.41 25.63 -13.50
CA ASP A 345 -27.79 25.25 -14.76
C ASP A 345 -27.56 23.74 -14.89
N VAL A 346 -28.20 22.94 -14.02
CA VAL A 346 -28.07 21.47 -14.01
C VAL A 346 -28.50 20.79 -15.31
N MET A 347 -29.31 21.44 -16.14
CA MET A 347 -29.70 20.96 -17.47
C MET A 347 -28.81 21.50 -18.61
N GLY A 348 -27.79 22.31 -18.27
CA GLY A 348 -26.83 22.86 -19.21
C GLY A 348 -25.85 21.80 -19.69
N TYR A 349 -25.51 21.82 -20.98
CA TYR A 349 -24.42 21.03 -21.55
C TYR A 349 -23.42 21.91 -22.29
N HIS A 350 -22.17 21.47 -22.26
CA HIS A 350 -21.07 21.97 -23.08
C HIS A 350 -20.90 21.12 -24.33
N ASP A 351 -20.26 21.69 -25.34
CA ASP A 351 -19.73 20.91 -26.47
C ASP A 351 -18.33 21.39 -26.87
N ALA A 352 -17.85 20.96 -28.05
CA ALA A 352 -16.53 21.32 -28.56
C ALA A 352 -16.26 22.83 -28.64
N ARG A 353 -17.27 23.69 -28.54
CA ARG A 353 -17.11 25.16 -28.50
C ARG A 353 -16.46 25.63 -27.21
N GLU A 354 -16.82 25.03 -26.08
CA GLU A 354 -16.33 25.39 -24.74
C GLU A 354 -15.23 24.42 -24.24
N ILE A 355 -15.34 23.14 -24.57
CA ILE A 355 -14.40 22.08 -24.17
C ILE A 355 -13.71 21.38 -25.37
N PRO A 356 -13.08 22.15 -26.28
CA PRO A 356 -12.50 21.61 -27.51
C PRO A 356 -11.44 20.52 -27.27
N ASN A 357 -10.64 20.62 -26.21
CA ASN A 357 -9.56 19.66 -25.94
C ASN A 357 -10.13 18.31 -25.51
N TYR A 358 -11.12 18.31 -24.60
CA TYR A 358 -11.79 17.08 -24.18
C TYR A 358 -12.50 16.37 -25.34
N TRP A 359 -13.22 17.13 -26.18
CA TRP A 359 -13.82 16.60 -27.40
C TRP A 359 -12.80 16.08 -28.41
N THR A 360 -11.64 16.73 -28.51
CA THR A 360 -10.53 16.26 -29.35
C THR A 360 -9.94 14.96 -28.82
N TYR A 361 -9.75 14.81 -27.50
CA TYR A 361 -9.28 13.55 -26.93
C TYR A 361 -10.26 12.40 -27.19
N GLY A 362 -11.58 12.64 -27.06
CA GLY A 362 -12.58 11.63 -27.42
C GLY A 362 -12.54 11.25 -28.91
N GLN A 363 -12.25 12.20 -29.80
CA GLN A 363 -12.12 11.94 -31.26
C GLN A 363 -10.82 11.19 -31.61
N ASP A 364 -9.72 11.51 -30.95
CA ASP A 364 -8.41 10.95 -31.26
C ASP A 364 -8.12 9.64 -30.53
N TYR A 365 -8.83 9.36 -29.43
CA TYR A 365 -8.62 8.20 -28.57
C TYR A 365 -9.95 7.50 -28.21
N VAL A 366 -10.12 7.09 -26.95
CA VAL A 366 -11.29 6.35 -26.47
C VAL A 366 -12.11 7.23 -25.53
N LEU A 367 -13.37 7.48 -25.87
CA LEU A 367 -14.38 8.02 -24.97
C LEU A 367 -15.13 6.84 -24.32
N GLN A 368 -15.39 6.89 -23.02
CA GLN A 368 -16.16 5.87 -22.30
C GLN A 368 -17.51 6.47 -21.93
N ASP A 369 -18.59 6.01 -22.57
CA ASP A 369 -19.94 6.58 -22.39
C ASP A 369 -20.82 5.84 -21.37
N HIS A 370 -20.24 4.82 -20.76
CA HIS A 370 -20.81 4.04 -19.66
C HIS A 370 -19.83 3.94 -18.48
N MET A 371 -19.07 5.02 -18.22
CA MET A 371 -18.39 5.21 -16.96
C MET A 371 -19.35 5.82 -15.94
N PHE A 372 -19.48 5.17 -14.81
CA PHE A 372 -20.32 5.59 -13.70
C PHE A 372 -19.45 5.95 -12.50
N GLU A 373 -19.92 6.87 -11.66
CA GLU A 373 -19.36 7.02 -10.31
C GLU A 373 -19.43 5.65 -9.58
N PRO A 374 -18.42 5.28 -8.77
CA PRO A 374 -18.40 3.97 -8.11
C PRO A 374 -19.51 3.77 -7.06
N ASN A 375 -20.20 4.82 -6.64
CA ASN A 375 -21.36 4.80 -5.75
C ASN A 375 -22.27 6.01 -6.00
N ASP A 376 -23.50 6.04 -5.50
CA ASP A 376 -24.39 7.22 -5.61
C ASP A 376 -24.02 8.28 -4.55
N SER A 377 -22.95 9.06 -4.67
CA SER A 377 -22.63 10.06 -3.63
C SER A 377 -21.74 11.22 -4.08
N TRP A 378 -20.98 11.76 -3.14
CA TRP A 378 -20.13 12.92 -3.33
C TRP A 378 -18.65 12.50 -3.33
N SER A 379 -17.77 13.46 -3.58
CA SER A 379 -16.34 13.30 -3.80
C SER A 379 -15.61 12.33 -2.87
N LEU A 380 -15.81 12.41 -1.54
CA LEU A 380 -15.00 11.59 -0.62
C LEU A 380 -15.17 10.08 -0.87
N PRO A 381 -16.38 9.50 -0.86
CA PRO A 381 -16.60 8.14 -1.30
C PRO A 381 -15.94 7.79 -2.64
N ALA A 382 -16.10 8.62 -3.68
CA ALA A 382 -15.52 8.37 -5.01
C ALA A 382 -13.99 8.29 -4.98
N HIS A 383 -13.33 9.23 -4.29
CA HIS A 383 -11.88 9.23 -4.08
C HIS A 383 -11.39 8.04 -3.25
N LEU A 384 -12.17 7.56 -2.26
CA LEU A 384 -11.87 6.31 -1.53
C LEU A 384 -11.95 5.08 -2.43
N TYR A 385 -12.96 4.99 -3.30
CA TYR A 385 -13.06 3.93 -4.31
C TYR A 385 -11.91 3.99 -5.31
N MET A 386 -11.47 5.18 -5.71
CA MET A 386 -10.33 5.39 -6.63
C MET A 386 -9.02 4.78 -6.12
N VAL A 387 -8.82 4.66 -4.80
CA VAL A 387 -7.58 4.13 -4.21
C VAL A 387 -7.75 2.81 -3.46
N SER A 388 -8.97 2.40 -3.10
CA SER A 388 -9.19 1.20 -2.28
C SER A 388 -10.30 0.28 -2.76
N GLU A 389 -10.98 0.60 -3.86
CA GLU A 389 -12.18 -0.12 -4.36
C GLU A 389 -13.32 -0.19 -3.33
N TRP A 390 -13.26 0.61 -2.26
CA TRP A 390 -14.23 0.56 -1.18
C TRP A 390 -14.35 1.87 -0.40
N SER A 391 -15.57 2.28 -0.10
CA SER A 391 -15.87 3.33 0.88
C SER A 391 -16.52 2.71 2.11
N ALA A 392 -15.98 2.98 3.31
CA ALA A 392 -16.38 2.29 4.53
C ALA A 392 -16.44 3.16 5.79
N PHE A 393 -17.32 2.74 6.71
CA PHE A 393 -17.38 3.18 8.10
C PHE A 393 -16.79 2.09 9.00
N CYS A 394 -15.94 2.45 9.96
CA CYS A 394 -15.41 1.52 10.96
C CYS A 394 -15.87 1.91 12.37
N THR A 395 -16.43 0.96 13.15
CA THR A 395 -16.80 1.26 14.56
C THR A 395 -15.58 1.47 15.45
N ASN A 396 -14.42 0.97 15.04
CA ASN A 396 -13.14 1.19 15.64
C ASN A 396 -12.13 1.54 14.51
N PRO A 397 -11.60 2.77 14.45
CA PRO A 397 -10.72 3.23 13.36
C PRO A 397 -9.32 2.60 13.38
N LEU A 398 -9.07 1.64 14.27
CA LEU A 398 -7.83 0.86 14.36
C LEU A 398 -8.08 -0.64 14.17
N ASP A 399 -9.31 -1.04 13.86
CA ASP A 399 -9.70 -2.43 13.67
C ASP A 399 -10.44 -2.58 12.33
N PRO A 400 -9.74 -3.07 11.29
CA PRO A 400 -10.31 -3.27 9.95
C PRO A 400 -11.56 -4.18 9.97
N SER A 401 -11.59 -5.17 10.85
CA SER A 401 -12.72 -6.11 10.98
C SER A 401 -14.00 -5.46 11.51
N SER A 402 -13.90 -4.22 11.98
CA SER A 402 -15.00 -3.40 12.46
C SER A 402 -15.65 -2.54 11.35
N CYS A 403 -15.06 -2.56 10.16
CA CYS A 403 -15.48 -1.80 8.99
C CYS A 403 -16.67 -2.45 8.27
N ARG A 404 -17.51 -1.61 7.70
CA ARG A 404 -18.65 -1.97 6.85
C ARG A 404 -18.77 -0.89 5.76
N GLY A 405 -19.17 -1.29 4.56
CA GLY A 405 -19.30 -0.32 3.47
C GLY A 405 -20.25 0.80 3.86
N ASP A 406 -19.95 2.03 3.46
CA ASP A 406 -20.77 3.23 3.68
C ASP A 406 -20.59 4.17 2.50
N GLY A 407 -21.63 4.32 1.70
CA GLY A 407 -21.59 5.11 0.48
C GLY A 407 -21.72 6.62 0.70
N GLN A 408 -22.02 7.11 1.90
CA GLN A 408 -22.33 8.53 2.12
C GLN A 408 -21.47 9.17 3.21
N ASN A 409 -21.22 8.46 4.31
CA ASN A 409 -20.51 8.98 5.47
C ASN A 409 -19.37 8.03 5.87
N PRO A 410 -18.39 7.79 4.98
CA PRO A 410 -17.23 6.99 5.34
C PRO A 410 -16.51 7.61 6.55
N ASN A 411 -16.28 6.77 7.56
CA ASN A 411 -15.59 7.07 8.81
C ASN A 411 -15.84 8.49 9.43
N PRO A 412 -16.98 8.70 10.11
CA PRO A 412 -17.44 10.01 10.56
C PRO A 412 -16.74 10.39 11.86
N ASP A 413 -15.65 11.14 11.78
CA ASP A 413 -15.07 11.79 12.96
C ASP A 413 -16.11 12.76 13.61
N SER A 414 -17.20 13.07 12.91
CA SER A 414 -18.29 13.96 13.33
C SER A 414 -19.32 13.39 14.32
N THR A 415 -19.57 12.07 14.40
CA THR A 415 -20.64 11.54 15.30
C THR A 415 -20.16 11.17 16.71
N LEU A 416 -18.83 11.07 16.93
CA LEU A 416 -18.22 10.78 18.23
C LEU A 416 -17.93 12.01 19.10
N ASN A 417 -18.17 13.22 18.60
CA ASN A 417 -18.15 14.46 19.39
C ASN A 417 -19.21 14.48 20.52
N SER A 418 -20.17 13.55 20.53
CA SER A 418 -21.10 13.36 21.64
C SER A 418 -20.51 12.57 22.84
N LEU A 419 -19.34 11.92 22.68
CA LEU A 419 -18.71 11.06 23.70
C LEU A 419 -17.32 11.54 24.20
N GLY A 420 -16.82 12.67 23.72
CA GLY A 420 -15.76 13.44 24.39
C GLY A 420 -14.35 12.84 24.40
N SER A 421 -14.10 11.77 23.64
CA SER A 421 -12.73 11.27 23.37
C SER A 421 -12.77 10.27 22.22
N THR A 422 -12.18 10.62 21.07
CA THR A 422 -11.91 9.65 20.00
C THR A 422 -10.63 8.88 20.35
N PRO A 423 -10.49 7.60 19.95
CA PRO A 423 -9.28 6.81 20.20
C PRO A 423 -7.98 7.42 19.61
N ASN A 424 -8.12 8.34 18.67
CA ASN A 424 -7.06 8.94 17.83
C ASN A 424 -7.01 10.48 17.93
N ASN A 425 -7.64 11.11 18.94
CA ASN A 425 -7.65 12.56 19.16
C ASN A 425 -8.20 13.41 17.99
N GLY A 426 -9.07 12.85 17.14
CA GLY A 426 -9.76 13.56 16.06
C GLY A 426 -8.95 13.60 14.76
N GLN A 427 -8.20 12.53 14.50
CA GLN A 427 -7.52 12.32 13.22
C GLN A 427 -8.36 11.38 12.36
N LEU A 428 -8.66 11.75 11.12
CA LEU A 428 -9.33 10.86 10.18
C LEU A 428 -8.43 9.65 9.89
N LEU A 429 -8.91 8.43 10.19
CA LEU A 429 -8.16 7.17 10.05
C LEU A 429 -8.97 6.06 9.38
N TYR A 430 -8.59 5.68 8.17
CA TYR A 430 -9.18 4.55 7.44
C TYR A 430 -8.44 3.26 7.80
N ALA A 431 -9.16 2.35 8.46
CA ALA A 431 -8.60 1.11 8.98
C ALA A 431 -8.49 0.00 7.92
N TRP A 432 -9.33 0.02 6.88
CA TRP A 432 -9.26 -0.96 5.80
C TRP A 432 -8.10 -0.67 4.86
N THR A 433 -7.76 -1.65 4.05
CA THR A 433 -6.60 -1.61 3.16
C THR A 433 -6.88 -0.89 1.84
N ASP A 434 -5.92 -0.10 1.36
CA ASP A 434 -5.95 0.49 0.01
C ASP A 434 -5.01 -0.25 -0.97
N ILE A 435 -5.13 0.02 -2.27
CA ILE A 435 -4.35 -0.72 -3.29
C ILE A 435 -2.83 -0.50 -3.15
N THR A 436 -2.39 0.60 -2.53
CA THR A 436 -0.97 0.87 -2.30
C THR A 436 -0.32 -0.15 -1.39
N TYR A 437 -1.08 -0.83 -0.53
CA TYR A 437 -0.60 -2.00 0.21
C TYR A 437 -0.06 -3.10 -0.72
N LEU A 438 -0.81 -3.46 -1.76
CA LEU A 438 -0.36 -4.47 -2.73
C LEU A 438 0.82 -3.97 -3.55
N LEU A 439 0.81 -2.69 -3.93
CA LEU A 439 1.94 -2.06 -4.63
C LEU A 439 3.20 -2.10 -3.76
N HIS A 440 3.08 -1.80 -2.46
CA HIS A 440 4.16 -1.90 -1.47
C HIS A 440 4.69 -3.32 -1.36
N GLN A 441 3.82 -4.30 -1.14
CA GLN A 441 4.20 -5.70 -1.01
C GLN A 441 4.95 -6.22 -2.25
N GLN A 442 4.57 -5.74 -3.43
CA GLN A 442 5.19 -6.14 -4.69
C GLN A 442 6.34 -5.21 -5.14
N ASN A 443 6.64 -4.15 -4.38
CA ASN A 443 7.61 -3.10 -4.68
C ASN A 443 7.35 -2.42 -6.03
N VAL A 444 6.08 -2.25 -6.40
CA VAL A 444 5.67 -1.49 -7.58
C VAL A 444 5.74 0.00 -7.24
N PRO A 445 6.56 0.80 -7.94
CA PRO A 445 6.69 2.22 -7.63
C PRO A 445 5.40 2.95 -8.00
N TRP A 446 4.87 3.73 -7.06
CA TRP A 446 3.69 4.55 -7.26
C TRP A 446 3.92 5.98 -6.74
N ALA A 447 3.11 6.92 -7.18
CA ALA A 447 3.03 8.24 -6.57
C ALA A 447 1.61 8.82 -6.68
N TYR A 448 1.24 9.61 -5.68
CA TYR A 448 -0.01 10.37 -5.66
C TYR A 448 0.32 11.85 -5.69
N TYR A 449 -0.05 12.54 -6.76
CA TYR A 449 0.38 13.91 -7.01
C TYR A 449 -0.74 14.90 -6.70
N VAL A 450 -0.55 15.67 -5.64
CA VAL A 450 -1.52 16.66 -5.19
C VAL A 450 -1.09 18.04 -5.67
N PHE A 451 -1.98 18.75 -6.36
CA PHE A 451 -1.77 20.17 -6.64
C PHE A 451 -1.97 20.98 -5.36
N GLN A 452 -0.92 21.66 -4.92
CA GLN A 452 -1.00 22.57 -3.78
C GLN A 452 -1.96 23.73 -4.08
N GLY A 453 -2.79 24.08 -3.11
CA GLY A 453 -3.78 25.14 -3.24
C GLY A 453 -4.82 25.01 -2.14
N THR A 454 -6.08 25.01 -2.53
CA THR A 454 -7.19 24.75 -1.62
C THR A 454 -8.06 23.63 -2.16
N GLU A 455 -8.65 22.82 -1.29
CA GLU A 455 -9.85 22.06 -1.63
C GLU A 455 -11.10 22.94 -1.37
N PRO A 456 -12.15 22.84 -2.19
CA PRO A 456 -13.40 23.58 -2.04
C PRO A 456 -14.21 23.09 -0.83
N ASP A 457 -13.97 21.85 -0.40
CA ASP A 457 -14.71 21.16 0.65
C ASP A 457 -14.01 21.21 2.02
N CYS A 458 -14.74 20.82 3.06
CA CYS A 458 -14.45 21.21 4.45
C CYS A 458 -13.60 20.23 5.27
N GLU A 459 -13.04 20.75 6.39
CA GLU A 459 -12.41 19.95 7.46
C GLU A 459 -13.37 18.95 8.15
N ASN A 460 -14.68 19.02 7.88
CA ASN A 460 -15.66 18.04 8.35
C ASN A 460 -16.49 17.48 7.18
N ASP A 461 -16.56 16.15 7.16
CA ASP A 461 -16.99 15.22 6.09
C ASP A 461 -18.48 15.32 5.66
N ALA A 462 -19.13 16.46 5.90
CA ALA A 462 -20.54 16.67 5.62
C ALA A 462 -20.81 18.04 4.99
N ALA A 463 -19.81 18.69 4.37
CA ALA A 463 -19.90 20.11 4.05
C ALA A 463 -19.26 20.57 2.73
N MET A 464 -20.10 21.19 1.88
CA MET A 464 -19.81 21.70 0.52
C MET A 464 -19.46 23.20 0.41
N SER A 465 -19.63 23.98 1.48
CA SER A 465 -19.40 25.44 1.42
C SER A 465 -18.89 25.99 2.74
N CYS A 466 -17.58 25.91 2.96
CA CYS A 466 -16.88 26.55 4.08
C CYS A 466 -15.64 27.32 3.60
N ALA A 467 -14.86 27.83 4.55
CA ALA A 467 -13.58 28.44 4.21
C ALA A 467 -12.68 27.37 3.57
N PRO A 468 -12.10 27.62 2.38
CA PRO A 468 -11.27 26.64 1.70
C PRO A 468 -10.13 26.14 2.59
N VAL A 469 -9.92 24.83 2.62
CA VAL A 469 -8.84 24.21 3.41
C VAL A 469 -7.58 24.16 2.56
N GLN A 470 -6.42 24.36 3.17
CA GLN A 470 -5.14 24.32 2.45
C GLN A 470 -4.79 22.88 2.04
N GLN A 471 -4.84 22.59 0.75
CA GLN A 471 -4.49 21.29 0.22
C GLN A 471 -2.99 21.22 -0.12
N GLY A 472 -2.39 20.07 0.17
CA GLY A 472 -1.06 19.71 -0.28
C GLY A 472 -0.73 18.25 0.04
N PRO A 473 0.47 17.77 -0.34
CA PRO A 473 0.81 16.36 -0.22
C PRO A 473 0.83 15.83 1.24
N GLN A 474 0.94 16.72 2.22
CA GLN A 474 0.93 16.38 3.65
C GLN A 474 -0.41 16.68 4.34
N THR A 475 -1.40 17.19 3.60
CA THR A 475 -2.72 17.48 4.15
C THR A 475 -3.65 16.33 3.79
N PRO A 476 -4.12 15.50 4.76
CA PRO A 476 -5.23 14.60 4.52
C PRO A 476 -6.48 15.43 4.20
N GLY A 477 -7.27 14.98 3.23
CA GLY A 477 -8.47 15.68 2.80
C GLY A 477 -9.31 14.80 1.89
N ILE A 478 -10.38 15.38 1.35
CA ILE A 478 -11.37 14.67 0.53
C ILE A 478 -10.72 14.14 -0.75
N TRP A 479 -9.92 14.99 -1.41
CA TRP A 479 -9.17 14.64 -2.63
C TRP A 479 -7.77 14.08 -2.36
N ASN A 480 -7.42 13.86 -1.10
CA ASN A 480 -6.16 13.23 -0.70
C ASN A 480 -6.41 12.32 0.50
N PRO A 481 -7.09 11.16 0.31
CA PRO A 481 -7.47 10.28 1.40
C PRO A 481 -6.31 9.40 1.90
N LEU A 482 -5.29 9.16 1.06
CA LEU A 482 -4.16 8.25 1.38
C LEU A 482 -3.41 8.55 2.69
N PRO A 483 -3.15 9.80 3.12
CA PRO A 483 -2.50 10.06 4.41
C PRO A 483 -3.32 9.58 5.61
N SER A 484 -4.62 9.36 5.45
CA SER A 484 -5.53 8.85 6.48
C SER A 484 -5.60 7.32 6.53
N PHE A 485 -5.08 6.61 5.54
CA PHE A 485 -5.02 5.15 5.56
C PHE A 485 -3.94 4.64 6.53
N THR A 486 -4.33 3.70 7.41
CA THR A 486 -3.45 3.26 8.50
C THR A 486 -2.25 2.45 8.03
N ASP A 487 -2.39 1.69 6.95
CA ASP A 487 -1.35 0.92 6.26
C ASP A 487 -0.37 1.82 5.49
N VAL A 488 -0.82 2.85 4.79
CA VAL A 488 0.06 3.86 4.14
C VAL A 488 1.08 4.41 5.13
N SER A 489 0.63 4.73 6.35
CA SER A 489 1.51 5.21 7.42
C SER A 489 2.41 4.10 7.98
N GLN A 490 1.87 2.92 8.25
CA GLN A 490 2.63 1.78 8.81
C GLN A 490 3.72 1.26 7.87
N ASP A 491 3.44 1.24 6.58
CA ASP A 491 4.36 0.81 5.51
C ASP A 491 5.35 1.91 5.11
N GLY A 492 5.21 3.11 5.68
CA GLY A 492 6.12 4.23 5.47
C GLY A 492 5.99 4.90 4.09
N GLN A 493 4.80 4.83 3.49
CA GLN A 493 4.52 5.26 2.12
C GLN A 493 4.09 6.73 2.00
N LEU A 494 3.98 7.47 3.11
CA LEU A 494 3.62 8.92 3.08
C LEU A 494 4.57 9.78 2.22
N GLY A 495 5.77 9.30 1.92
CA GLY A 495 6.72 9.97 1.02
C GLY A 495 6.37 9.86 -0.47
N ASP A 496 5.50 8.92 -0.84
CA ASP A 496 5.05 8.69 -2.21
C ASP A 496 3.89 9.62 -2.62
N ILE A 497 3.30 10.31 -1.63
CA ILE A 497 2.38 11.43 -1.83
C ILE A 497 3.20 12.71 -2.02
N GLN A 498 3.11 13.29 -3.22
CA GLN A 498 4.05 14.29 -3.69
C GLN A 498 3.34 15.50 -4.30
N SER A 499 4.08 16.61 -4.44
CA SER A 499 3.57 17.79 -5.12
C SER A 499 3.50 17.56 -6.63
N LEU A 500 2.60 18.28 -7.30
CA LEU A 500 2.53 18.30 -8.76
C LEU A 500 3.84 18.73 -9.46
N THR A 501 4.71 19.50 -8.78
CA THR A 501 6.04 19.85 -9.32
C THR A 501 6.92 18.61 -9.50
N SER A 502 6.79 17.63 -8.61
CA SER A 502 7.49 16.34 -8.72
C SER A 502 7.02 15.55 -9.93
N PHE A 503 5.71 15.56 -10.22
CA PHE A 503 5.15 14.93 -11.42
C PHE A 503 5.77 15.49 -12.71
N PHE A 504 5.77 16.81 -12.89
CA PHE A 504 6.36 17.42 -14.08
C PHE A 504 7.87 17.15 -14.20
N SER A 505 8.57 17.03 -13.07
CA SER A 505 9.97 16.64 -13.04
C SER A 505 10.16 15.18 -13.47
N ALA A 506 9.30 14.27 -13.01
CA ALA A 506 9.31 12.86 -13.38
C ALA A 506 8.99 12.67 -14.87
N ALA A 507 7.92 13.30 -15.38
CA ALA A 507 7.55 13.28 -16.79
C ALA A 507 8.68 13.81 -17.68
N LYS A 508 9.29 14.94 -17.33
CA LYS A 508 10.41 15.51 -18.10
C LYS A 508 11.63 14.59 -18.16
N ASN A 509 11.91 13.85 -17.08
CA ASN A 509 13.12 13.05 -16.95
C ASN A 509 12.96 11.59 -17.43
N GLY A 510 11.75 11.15 -17.79
CA GLY A 510 11.49 9.74 -18.10
C GLY A 510 11.61 8.86 -16.86
N THR A 511 11.05 9.33 -15.75
CA THR A 511 11.07 8.63 -14.46
C THR A 511 9.69 8.62 -13.83
N LEU A 512 8.62 8.56 -14.64
CA LEU A 512 7.27 8.36 -14.09
C LEU A 512 7.23 7.04 -13.31
N PRO A 513 6.52 6.97 -12.17
CA PRO A 513 6.29 5.71 -11.48
C PRO A 513 5.39 4.79 -12.32
N ALA A 514 5.25 3.53 -11.91
CA ALA A 514 4.39 2.58 -12.62
C ALA A 514 2.92 2.97 -12.50
N VAL A 515 2.52 3.49 -11.35
CA VAL A 515 1.16 3.98 -11.09
C VAL A 515 1.22 5.42 -10.57
N SER A 516 0.48 6.32 -11.20
CA SER A 516 0.34 7.71 -10.76
C SER A 516 -1.13 8.06 -10.63
N TRP A 517 -1.51 8.72 -9.54
CA TRP A 517 -2.76 9.47 -9.43
C TRP A 517 -2.43 10.96 -9.39
N ILE A 518 -3.29 11.80 -9.95
CA ILE A 518 -3.11 13.25 -9.99
C ILE A 518 -4.42 13.93 -9.66
N ASP A 519 -4.41 14.74 -8.60
CA ASP A 519 -5.56 15.53 -8.20
C ASP A 519 -5.32 17.04 -8.30
N PRO A 520 -6.33 17.78 -8.78
CA PRO A 520 -6.32 19.22 -8.90
C PRO A 520 -6.42 19.90 -7.53
N ASN A 521 -6.27 21.21 -7.52
CA ASN A 521 -6.78 22.05 -6.45
C ASN A 521 -8.09 22.69 -6.92
N GLY A 522 -8.85 23.31 -6.00
CA GLY A 522 -10.17 23.84 -6.28
C GLY A 522 -10.23 24.94 -7.33
N THR A 523 -9.10 25.53 -7.73
CA THR A 523 -9.09 26.54 -8.82
C THR A 523 -9.09 25.93 -10.22
N VAL A 524 -8.68 24.66 -10.34
CA VAL A 524 -8.55 23.96 -11.63
C VAL A 524 -9.26 22.61 -11.63
N SER A 525 -10.04 22.29 -10.60
CA SER A 525 -10.74 21.01 -10.48
C SER A 525 -11.98 20.92 -11.37
N GLU A 526 -12.52 22.06 -11.80
CA GLU A 526 -13.86 22.19 -12.43
C GLU A 526 -15.04 21.98 -11.47
N HIS A 527 -14.79 21.65 -10.19
CA HIS A 527 -15.80 21.65 -9.14
C HIS A 527 -16.58 22.97 -9.15
N PRO A 528 -17.91 22.98 -9.32
CA PRO A 528 -18.68 24.23 -9.33
C PRO A 528 -18.43 25.09 -8.06
N PRO A 529 -18.15 26.40 -8.15
CA PRO A 529 -18.17 27.27 -9.34
C PRO A 529 -16.78 27.57 -9.95
N ALA A 530 -15.84 26.62 -9.89
CA ALA A 530 -14.57 26.74 -10.60
C ALA A 530 -14.78 26.79 -12.12
N THR A 531 -13.92 27.54 -12.81
CA THR A 531 -14.05 27.76 -14.26
C THR A 531 -13.67 26.52 -15.06
N VAL A 532 -14.50 26.14 -16.04
CA VAL A 532 -14.27 25.01 -16.96
C VAL A 532 -12.98 25.20 -17.75
N SER A 533 -12.72 26.42 -18.23
CA SER A 533 -11.51 26.73 -19.01
C SER A 533 -10.21 26.53 -18.23
N ALA A 534 -10.20 26.77 -16.91
CA ALA A 534 -9.02 26.56 -16.08
C ALA A 534 -8.71 25.08 -15.89
N GLY A 535 -9.73 24.25 -15.64
CA GLY A 535 -9.55 22.80 -15.50
C GLY A 535 -9.14 22.14 -16.81
N GLN A 536 -9.79 22.49 -17.92
CA GLN A 536 -9.38 22.03 -19.24
C GLN A 536 -7.92 22.41 -19.56
N THR A 537 -7.50 23.62 -19.19
CA THR A 537 -6.10 24.06 -19.35
C THR A 537 -5.15 23.24 -18.49
N TYR A 538 -5.53 22.97 -17.25
CA TYR A 538 -4.77 22.15 -16.30
C TYR A 538 -4.57 20.71 -16.82
N VAL A 539 -5.66 20.01 -17.14
CA VAL A 539 -5.63 18.63 -17.66
C VAL A 539 -4.84 18.57 -18.96
N THR A 540 -5.02 19.54 -19.86
CA THR A 540 -4.24 19.63 -21.10
C THR A 540 -2.75 19.80 -20.83
N GLY A 541 -2.37 20.55 -19.80
CA GLY A 541 -0.97 20.68 -19.37
C GLY A 541 -0.37 19.35 -18.89
N LEU A 542 -1.13 18.58 -18.10
CA LEU A 542 -0.72 17.25 -17.62
C LEU A 542 -0.53 16.28 -18.78
N ILE A 543 -1.56 16.14 -19.64
CA ILE A 543 -1.53 15.24 -20.80
C ILE A 543 -0.37 15.60 -21.73
N ASN A 544 -0.16 16.88 -22.01
CA ASN A 544 0.97 17.31 -22.84
C ASN A 544 2.32 16.96 -22.23
N ALA A 545 2.50 17.12 -20.91
CA ALA A 545 3.73 16.74 -20.24
C ALA A 545 4.01 15.23 -20.34
N ILE A 546 2.97 14.41 -20.23
CA ILE A 546 3.06 12.95 -20.37
C ILE A 546 3.38 12.59 -21.82
N MET A 547 2.64 13.12 -22.80
CA MET A 547 2.84 12.82 -24.22
C MET A 547 4.19 13.26 -24.76
N GLN A 548 4.80 14.29 -24.16
CA GLN A 548 6.14 14.78 -24.50
C GLN A 548 7.25 14.06 -23.71
N SER A 549 6.90 13.24 -22.71
CA SER A 549 7.86 12.51 -21.89
C SER A 549 8.54 11.37 -22.66
N PRO A 550 9.74 10.94 -22.23
CA PRO A 550 10.36 9.70 -22.71
C PRO A 550 9.50 8.45 -22.48
N ASP A 551 8.60 8.48 -21.48
CA ASP A 551 7.81 7.33 -21.03
C ASP A 551 6.52 7.13 -21.85
N TRP A 552 6.10 8.13 -22.64
CA TRP A 552 4.83 8.16 -23.40
C TRP A 552 4.55 6.88 -24.18
N SER A 553 5.56 6.30 -24.83
CA SER A 553 5.42 5.10 -25.67
C SER A 553 4.92 3.85 -24.92
N SER A 554 4.87 3.93 -23.59
CA SER A 554 4.42 2.91 -22.66
C SER A 554 3.43 3.44 -21.61
N THR A 555 2.79 4.59 -21.85
CA THR A 555 1.84 5.17 -20.89
C THR A 555 0.39 4.96 -21.31
N ALA A 556 -0.48 4.71 -20.33
CA ALA A 556 -1.92 4.88 -20.45
C ALA A 556 -2.37 5.97 -19.48
N ILE A 557 -3.12 6.94 -19.98
CA ILE A 557 -3.75 8.00 -19.18
C ILE A 557 -5.24 7.67 -19.08
N PHE A 558 -5.75 7.64 -17.87
CA PHE A 558 -7.17 7.57 -17.57
C PHE A 558 -7.61 8.92 -17.02
N LEU A 559 -8.46 9.64 -17.76
CA LEU A 559 -9.05 10.89 -17.31
C LEU A 559 -10.50 10.60 -16.94
N SER A 560 -10.92 11.00 -15.74
CA SER A 560 -12.31 10.90 -15.28
C SER A 560 -12.67 12.09 -14.39
N TRP A 561 -13.96 12.21 -14.09
CA TRP A 561 -14.47 13.05 -13.01
C TRP A 561 -14.95 12.14 -11.87
N ASP A 562 -14.93 12.67 -10.66
CA ASP A 562 -15.22 11.93 -9.44
C ASP A 562 -16.72 11.64 -9.27
N ASP A 563 -17.58 12.67 -9.37
CA ASP A 563 -19.05 12.56 -9.29
C ASP A 563 -19.77 13.51 -10.28
N TRP A 564 -21.11 13.44 -10.30
CA TRP A 564 -21.95 14.14 -11.29
C TRP A 564 -22.23 15.62 -10.99
N GLY A 565 -21.95 16.10 -9.77
CA GLY A 565 -22.10 17.51 -9.39
C GLY A 565 -23.51 18.08 -9.43
N GLY A 566 -24.53 17.22 -9.42
CA GLY A 566 -25.94 17.61 -9.61
C GLY A 566 -26.34 17.84 -11.07
N PHE A 567 -25.43 17.68 -12.04
CA PHE A 567 -25.74 17.87 -13.46
C PHE A 567 -26.55 16.70 -14.02
N TYR A 568 -27.47 17.01 -14.93
CA TYR A 568 -28.33 16.03 -15.57
C TYR A 568 -27.54 14.94 -16.28
N ASP A 569 -27.98 13.70 -16.11
CA ASP A 569 -27.63 12.57 -16.97
C ASP A 569 -28.87 11.72 -17.24
N ASN A 570 -29.01 11.24 -18.49
CA ASN A 570 -30.19 10.52 -18.93
C ASN A 570 -30.18 9.01 -18.61
N VAL A 571 -29.04 8.44 -18.22
CA VAL A 571 -28.89 6.98 -18.08
C VAL A 571 -29.06 6.58 -16.63
N THR A 572 -29.99 5.66 -16.39
CA THR A 572 -30.18 5.07 -15.06
C THR A 572 -28.96 4.21 -14.70
N PRO A 573 -28.32 4.47 -13.54
CA PRO A 573 -27.19 3.67 -13.09
C PRO A 573 -27.52 2.19 -12.89
N PRO A 574 -26.57 1.28 -13.17
CA PRO A 574 -26.76 -0.14 -12.96
C PRO A 574 -26.67 -0.51 -11.46
N GLY A 575 -27.60 -1.33 -10.99
CA GLY A 575 -27.50 -1.96 -9.67
C GLY A 575 -26.52 -3.13 -9.68
N VAL A 576 -25.27 -2.91 -9.25
CA VAL A 576 -24.21 -3.93 -9.21
C VAL A 576 -24.07 -4.62 -7.85
N ASP A 577 -24.46 -3.95 -6.77
CA ASP A 577 -24.47 -4.47 -5.40
C ASP A 577 -25.50 -3.73 -4.53
N GLN A 578 -25.28 -3.64 -3.21
CA GLN A 578 -26.19 -2.92 -2.28
C GLN A 578 -26.12 -1.39 -2.40
N TYR A 579 -25.02 -0.85 -2.94
CA TYR A 579 -24.80 0.57 -3.18
C TYR A 579 -25.01 0.93 -4.66
N GLY A 580 -24.81 -0.02 -5.58
CA GLY A 580 -24.88 0.24 -7.00
C GLY A 580 -23.76 1.17 -7.47
N TYR A 581 -23.74 1.45 -8.78
CA TYR A 581 -22.97 2.57 -9.29
C TYR A 581 -23.80 3.85 -9.23
N GLY A 582 -23.12 4.99 -9.21
CA GLY A 582 -23.69 6.33 -9.26
C GLY A 582 -24.04 6.78 -10.68
N LEU A 583 -24.39 8.06 -10.82
CA LEU A 583 -24.64 8.69 -12.13
C LEU A 583 -23.40 8.63 -13.03
N ARG A 584 -23.61 8.70 -14.36
CA ARG A 584 -22.49 8.66 -15.30
C ARG A 584 -21.61 9.89 -15.17
N VAL A 585 -20.31 9.67 -15.21
CA VAL A 585 -19.27 10.71 -15.24
C VAL A 585 -18.49 10.60 -16.56
N PRO A 586 -17.92 11.69 -17.09
CA PRO A 586 -17.09 11.60 -18.28
C PRO A 586 -15.84 10.77 -18.02
N ALA A 587 -15.40 10.00 -19.03
CA ALA A 587 -14.13 9.30 -18.96
C ALA A 587 -13.48 9.10 -20.34
N ILE A 588 -12.15 9.22 -20.37
CA ILE A 588 -11.34 9.13 -21.59
C ILE A 588 -10.08 8.31 -21.32
N VAL A 589 -9.76 7.38 -22.22
CA VAL A 589 -8.49 6.65 -22.20
C VAL A 589 -7.58 7.15 -23.32
N ILE A 590 -6.41 7.69 -22.94
CA ILE A 590 -5.43 8.28 -23.87
C ILE A 590 -4.13 7.47 -23.79
N SER A 591 -3.72 6.87 -24.90
CA SER A 591 -2.51 6.03 -24.96
C SER A 591 -2.05 5.85 -26.42
N PRO A 592 -0.75 5.59 -26.69
CA PRO A 592 -0.31 5.11 -28.01
C PRO A 592 -0.98 3.81 -28.46
N TYR A 593 -1.58 3.06 -27.51
CA TYR A 593 -2.25 1.79 -27.76
C TYR A 593 -3.79 1.89 -27.73
N ALA A 594 -4.33 3.06 -27.35
CA ALA A 594 -5.76 3.28 -27.35
C ALA A 594 -6.30 3.23 -28.79
N ARG A 595 -7.52 2.72 -28.95
CA ARG A 595 -8.21 2.79 -30.24
C ARG A 595 -8.51 4.26 -30.55
N GLN A 596 -8.40 4.67 -31.81
CA GLN A 596 -8.68 6.04 -32.21
C GLN A 596 -10.17 6.22 -32.54
N GLY A 597 -10.78 7.29 -32.04
CA GLY A 597 -12.18 7.65 -32.28
C GLY A 597 -13.16 6.55 -31.88
N PHE A 598 -12.85 5.81 -30.81
CA PHE A 598 -13.65 4.69 -30.36
C PHE A 598 -14.48 5.09 -29.14
N ILE A 599 -15.77 4.75 -29.16
CA ILE A 599 -16.64 4.91 -28.00
C ILE A 599 -16.77 3.54 -27.34
N ASP A 600 -16.33 3.46 -26.09
CA ASP A 600 -16.43 2.27 -25.27
C ASP A 600 -17.74 2.29 -24.47
N HIS A 601 -18.58 1.30 -24.75
CA HIS A 601 -19.89 1.13 -24.13
C HIS A 601 -19.87 0.08 -23.00
N GLN A 602 -18.69 -0.35 -22.54
CA GLN A 602 -18.61 -1.20 -21.37
C GLN A 602 -19.08 -0.44 -20.13
N THR A 603 -19.89 -1.10 -19.30
CA THR A 603 -20.24 -0.60 -17.98
C THR A 603 -19.02 -0.64 -17.07
N LEU A 604 -18.56 0.52 -16.63
CA LEU A 604 -17.35 0.71 -15.83
C LEU A 604 -17.64 1.65 -14.65
N SER A 605 -16.86 1.55 -13.58
CA SER A 605 -16.68 2.62 -12.61
C SER A 605 -15.18 2.83 -12.34
N HIS A 606 -14.80 3.72 -11.43
CA HIS A 606 -13.37 3.96 -11.14
C HIS A 606 -12.62 2.70 -10.66
N ASP A 607 -13.32 1.75 -10.05
CA ASP A 607 -12.79 0.42 -9.70
C ASP A 607 -12.22 -0.34 -10.92
N ALA A 608 -12.71 -0.07 -12.13
CA ALA A 608 -12.17 -0.67 -13.35
C ALA A 608 -10.74 -0.21 -13.66
N TYR A 609 -10.35 1.00 -13.23
CA TYR A 609 -8.96 1.46 -13.36
C TYR A 609 -8.03 0.79 -12.37
N LEU A 610 -8.50 0.56 -11.14
CA LEU A 610 -7.79 -0.26 -10.15
C LEU A 610 -7.64 -1.70 -10.65
N LYS A 611 -8.72 -2.28 -11.18
CA LYS A 611 -8.69 -3.58 -11.84
C LYS A 611 -7.59 -3.69 -12.90
N PHE A 612 -7.40 -2.64 -13.71
CA PHE A 612 -6.34 -2.60 -14.71
C PHE A 612 -4.95 -2.59 -14.06
N ILE A 613 -4.73 -1.75 -13.04
CA ILE A 613 -3.47 -1.71 -12.27
C ILE A 613 -3.14 -3.09 -11.70
N GLU A 614 -4.12 -3.76 -11.13
CA GLU A 614 -3.95 -5.08 -10.51
C GLU A 614 -3.58 -6.16 -11.53
N ASP A 615 -4.21 -6.15 -12.70
CA ASP A 615 -3.90 -7.09 -13.78
C ASP A 615 -2.53 -6.81 -14.41
N ASP A 616 -2.17 -5.54 -14.54
CA ASP A 616 -0.96 -5.14 -15.26
C ASP A 616 0.30 -5.17 -14.39
N PHE A 617 0.23 -4.70 -13.15
CA PHE A 617 1.40 -4.54 -12.27
C PHE A 617 1.44 -5.50 -11.08
N LEU A 618 0.29 -6.02 -10.65
CA LEU A 618 0.20 -6.91 -9.48
C LEU A 618 0.01 -8.38 -9.87
N GLY A 619 0.12 -8.69 -11.16
CA GLY A 619 0.00 -10.03 -11.69
C GLY A 619 -1.37 -10.67 -11.43
N GLY A 620 -2.43 -9.86 -11.28
CA GLY A 620 -3.77 -10.31 -10.97
C GLY A 620 -4.06 -10.49 -9.48
N ALA A 621 -3.18 -10.05 -8.57
CA ALA A 621 -3.51 -9.98 -7.15
C ALA A 621 -4.63 -8.96 -6.91
N ARG A 622 -5.45 -9.18 -5.89
CA ARG A 622 -6.61 -8.36 -5.51
C ARG A 622 -6.58 -8.19 -4.00
N LEU A 623 -7.12 -7.09 -3.50
CA LEU A 623 -7.34 -6.93 -2.07
C LEU A 623 -8.32 -7.99 -1.58
N ASP A 624 -7.97 -8.71 -0.50
CA ASP A 624 -8.87 -9.61 0.20
C ASP A 624 -9.19 -9.04 1.59
N PRO A 625 -10.40 -8.49 1.80
CA PRO A 625 -10.81 -7.93 3.08
C PRO A 625 -10.77 -8.92 4.26
N LEU A 626 -10.62 -10.23 4.02
CA LEU A 626 -10.46 -11.21 5.09
C LEU A 626 -9.02 -11.36 5.57
N THR A 627 -8.04 -11.00 4.74
CA THR A 627 -6.62 -11.25 5.04
C THR A 627 -5.75 -10.00 5.07
N ASP A 628 -6.13 -8.96 4.33
CA ASP A 628 -5.26 -7.82 4.09
C ASP A 628 -5.55 -6.65 5.02
N GLY A 629 -6.81 -6.54 5.48
CA GLY A 629 -7.29 -5.51 6.40
C GLY A 629 -8.78 -5.31 6.23
#